data_AF-A0A7M2TH76-F1
#
_entry.id   AF-A0A7M2TH76-F1
#
_cell.length_a   1.000
_cell.length_b   1.000
_cell.length_c   1.000
_cell.angle_alpha   90.00
_cell.angle_beta   90.00
_cell.angle_gamma   90.00
#
_symmetry.space_group_name_H-M   'P 1'
#
loop_
_entity.id
_entity.type
_entity.pdbx_description
1 polymer ?
#
loop_
_entity_poly.entity_id
_entity_poly.type
_entity_poly.pdbx_seq_one_letter_code
_entity_poly.pdbx_strand_id
1 'polypeptide(L)' 'MAEALVGLAARAVGRCLVLHAPTPVRVFLPTLLVVVATVWLAWWLFATRGTLEGYPGDSGLCPPSNVPPQWPGWIPA' A
#
# COMPACT_ATOMS: atom_id res chain seq x y z
N MET A 1 -22.15 -1.91 -14.55
CA MET A 1 -21.53 -2.41 -15.79
C MET A 1 -20.01 -2.48 -15.72
N ALA A 2 -19.32 -1.47 -15.18
CA ALA A 2 -17.85 -1.45 -15.07
C ALA A 2 -17.27 -2.68 -14.33
N GLU A 3 -17.85 -3.08 -13.20
CA GLU A 3 -17.37 -4.23 -12.42
C GLU A 3 -17.46 -5.57 -13.19
N ALA A 4 -18.53 -5.78 -13.94
CA ALA A 4 -18.71 -6.98 -14.75
C ALA A 4 -17.69 -7.05 -15.90
N LEU A 5 -17.36 -5.91 -16.52
CA LEU A 5 -16.33 -5.81 -17.55
C LEU A 5 -14.93 -6.04 -16.98
N VAL A 6 -14.64 -5.49 -15.79
CA VAL A 6 -13.37 -5.72 -15.08
C VAL A 6 -13.21 -7.19 -14.72
N GLY A 7 -14.26 -7.84 -14.21
CA GLY A 7 -14.24 -9.27 -13.90
C GLY A 7 -13.98 -10.15 -15.13
N LEU A 8 -14.62 -9.83 -16.26
CA LEU A 8 -14.38 -10.53 -17.54
C LEU A 8 -12.97 -10.32 -18.08
N ALA A 9 -12.46 -9.09 -18.04
CA ALA A 9 -11.10 -8.76 -18.47
C ALA A 9 -10.05 -9.48 -17.61
N ALA A 10 -10.20 -9.45 -16.28
CA ALA A 10 -9.30 -10.15 -15.36
C ALA A 10 -9.29 -11.67 -15.62
N ARG A 11 -10.47 -12.26 -15.88
CA ARG A 11 -10.60 -13.68 -16.21
C ARG A 11 -9.96 -14.05 -17.55
N ALA A 12 -10.11 -13.20 -18.56
CA ALA A 12 -9.50 -13.40 -19.87
C ALA A 12 -7.97 -13.30 -19.81
N VAL A 13 -7.45 -12.28 -19.11
CA VAL A 13 -6.01 -12.09 -18.88
C VAL A 13 -5.43 -13.25 -18.09
N GLY A 14 -6.08 -13.68 -17.00
CA GLY A 14 -5.66 -14.85 -16.23
C GLY A 14 -5.59 -16.13 -17.06
N ARG A 15 -6.60 -16.40 -17.91
CA ARG A 15 -6.57 -17.56 -18.83
C ARG A 15 -5.47 -17.45 -19.87
N CYS A 16 -5.26 -16.27 -20.45
CA CYS A 16 -4.19 -16.03 -21.41
C CYS A 16 -2.82 -16.28 -20.78
N LEU A 17 -2.60 -15.77 -19.57
CA LEU A 17 -1.35 -15.96 -18.82
C LEU A 17 -1.12 -17.42 -18.43
N VAL A 18 -2.16 -18.18 -18.07
CA VAL A 18 -2.01 -19.61 -17.74
C VAL A 18 -1.66 -20.44 -18.99
N LEU A 19 -2.25 -20.11 -20.14
CA LEU A 19 -2.12 -20.90 -21.37
C LEU A 19 -0.90 -20.53 -22.23
N HIS A 20 -0.52 -19.26 -22.26
CA HIS A 20 0.47 -18.73 -23.21
C HIS A 20 1.66 -18.04 -22.55
N ALA A 21 1.68 -17.86 -21.22
CA ALA A 21 2.79 -17.14 -20.61
C ALA A 21 4.06 -18.04 -20.56
N PRO A 22 5.23 -17.48 -20.90
CA PRO A 22 6.51 -18.13 -20.71
C PRO A 22 6.66 -18.62 -19.25
N THR A 23 7.30 -19.77 -19.06
CA THR A 23 7.57 -20.39 -17.76
C THR A 23 8.00 -19.40 -16.66
N PRO A 24 8.92 -18.43 -16.88
CA PRO A 24 9.28 -17.46 -15.84
C PRO A 24 8.10 -16.58 -15.41
N VAL A 25 7.24 -16.15 -16.34
CA VAL A 25 6.05 -15.35 -16.00
C VAL A 25 5.10 -16.15 -15.13
N ARG A 26 4.91 -17.45 -15.40
CA ARG A 26 4.07 -18.33 -14.57
C ARG A 26 4.62 -18.50 -13.14
N VAL A 27 5.94 -18.43 -12.98
CA VAL A 27 6.60 -18.52 -11.66
C VAL A 27 6.52 -17.20 -10.89
N PHE A 28 6.73 -16.05 -11.55
CA PHE A 28 6.75 -14.75 -10.87
C PHE A 28 5.37 -14.12 -10.65
N LEU A 29 4.39 -14.42 -11.52
CA LEU A 29 3.04 -13.87 -11.45
C LEU A 29 2.33 -14.08 -10.10
N PRO A 30 2.32 -15.28 -9.47
CA PRO A 30 1.67 -15.44 -8.17
C PRO A 30 2.30 -14.56 -7.09
N THR A 31 3.64 -14.49 -7.04
CA THR A 31 4.36 -13.63 -6.10
C THR A 31 4.02 -12.16 -6.33
N LEU A 32 4.01 -11.71 -7.59
CA LEU A 32 3.66 -10.34 -7.94
C LEU A 32 2.22 -10.00 -7.52
N LEU A 33 1.26 -10.90 -7.76
CA LEU A 33 -0.14 -10.70 -7.36
C LEU A 33 -0.28 -10.60 -5.84
N VAL A 34 0.44 -11.43 -5.08
CA VAL A 34 0.47 -11.35 -3.61
C VAL A 34 1.05 -10.02 -3.15
N VAL A 35 2.18 -9.58 -3.73
CA VAL A 35 2.80 -8.29 -3.38
C VAL A 35 1.84 -7.13 -3.68
N VAL A 36 1.23 -7.10 -4.85
CA VAL A 36 0.28 -6.05 -5.22
C VAL A 36 -0.93 -6.04 -4.28
N ALA A 37 -1.53 -7.20 -4.01
CA ALA A 37 -2.69 -7.30 -3.12
C ALA A 37 -2.36 -6.87 -1.69
N THR A 38 -1.21 -7.29 -1.17
CA THR A 38 -0.77 -6.95 0.20
C THR A 38 -0.43 -5.48 0.34
N VAL A 39 0.32 -4.89 -0.59
CA VAL A 39 0.66 -3.47 -0.58
C VAL A 39 -0.59 -2.61 -0.73
N TRP A 40 -1.49 -2.97 -1.65
CA TRP A 40 -2.75 -2.25 -1.84
C TRP A 40 -3.63 -2.31 -0.59
N LEU A 41 -3.78 -3.49 0.02
CA LEU A 41 -4.56 -3.65 1.25
C LEU A 41 -3.94 -2.87 2.41
N ALA A 42 -2.61 -2.92 2.57
CA ALA A 42 -1.91 -2.18 3.62
C ALA A 42 -2.12 -0.67 3.45
N TRP A 43 -1.97 -0.16 2.22
CA TRP A 43 -2.22 1.24 1.90
C TRP A 43 -3.67 1.64 2.18
N TRP A 44 -4.64 0.83 1.75
CA TRP A 44 -6.06 1.08 2.01
C TRP A 44 -6.38 1.12 3.51
N LEU A 45 -5.87 0.16 4.28
CA LEU A 45 -6.05 0.11 5.73
C LEU A 45 -5.43 1.34 6.40
N PHE A 46 -4.22 1.72 6.00
CA PHE A 46 -3.57 2.94 6.49
C PHE A 46 -4.39 4.19 6.16
N ALA A 47 -4.90 4.31 4.94
CA ALA A 47 -5.69 5.46 4.50
C ALA A 47 -7.06 5.56 5.20
N THR A 48 -7.67 4.43 5.57
CA THR A 48 -9.04 4.39 6.12
C THR A 48 -9.11 4.28 7.63
N ARG A 49 -8.18 3.55 8.24
CA ARG A 49 -8.10 3.37 9.71
C ARG A 49 -7.03 4.23 10.34
N GLY A 50 -6.19 4.87 9.55
CA GLY A 50 -5.02 5.57 10.02
C GLY A 50 -3.89 4.61 10.42
N THR A 51 -2.96 5.18 11.14
CA THR A 51 -1.81 4.55 11.80
C THR A 51 -2.21 3.71 13.00
N LEU A 52 -1.25 2.97 13.56
CA LEU A 52 -1.44 2.21 14.80
C LEU A 52 -1.97 3.14 15.91
N GLU A 53 -2.82 2.59 16.79
CA GLU A 53 -3.39 3.33 17.93
C GLU A 53 -2.28 4.08 18.69
N GLY A 54 -2.47 5.39 18.90
CA GLY A 54 -1.51 6.26 19.59
C GLY A 54 -0.54 7.04 18.70
N TYR A 55 -0.54 6.85 17.37
CA TYR A 55 0.38 7.55 16.46
C TYR A 55 -0.34 8.29 15.34
N PRO A 56 -1.14 9.34 15.58
CA PRO A 56 -1.87 10.03 14.51
C PRO A 56 -0.93 10.36 13.34
N GLY A 57 -1.35 9.99 12.11
CA GLY A 57 -0.57 10.20 10.89
C GLY A 57 -0.22 11.67 10.63
N ASP A 58 -0.93 12.57 11.31
CA ASP A 58 -0.54 13.95 11.54
C ASP A 58 -0.07 14.06 13.00
N SER A 59 1.22 13.81 13.24
CA SER A 59 1.79 13.75 14.60
C SER A 59 1.85 15.12 15.29
N GLY A 60 1.46 16.17 14.56
CA GLY A 60 1.51 17.54 15.02
C GLY A 60 2.92 18.00 15.37
N LEU A 61 2.96 19.17 15.98
CA LEU A 61 4.15 19.77 16.56
C LEU A 61 4.51 19.04 17.88
N CYS A 62 5.79 18.77 18.11
CA CYS A 62 6.30 18.25 19.36
C CYS A 62 5.98 19.23 20.50
N PRO A 63 5.38 18.77 21.62
CA PRO A 63 5.14 19.65 22.75
C PRO A 63 6.48 20.19 23.28
N PRO A 64 6.54 21.41 23.86
CA PRO A 64 7.77 22.00 24.36
C PRO A 64 8.53 21.13 25.38
N SER A 65 7.82 20.25 26.11
CA SER A 65 8.42 19.28 27.03
C SER A 65 9.21 18.16 26.36
N ASN A 66 9.02 17.95 25.06
CA ASN A 66 9.66 16.91 24.25
C ASN A 66 10.66 17.50 23.23
N VAL A 67 10.92 18.81 23.28
CA VAL A 67 11.92 19.49 22.43
C VAL A 67 13.25 19.56 23.18
N PRO A 68 14.32 18.94 22.68
CA PRO A 68 15.64 19.03 23.30
C PRO A 68 16.14 20.48 23.32
N PRO A 69 16.77 20.94 24.41
CA PRO A 69 17.25 22.32 24.54
C PRO A 69 18.33 22.70 23.51
N GLN A 70 19.03 21.72 22.94
CA GLN A 70 20.02 21.90 21.89
C GLN A 70 19.42 22.03 20.48
N TRP A 71 18.09 21.92 20.30
CA TRP A 71 17.50 22.09 18.98
C TRP A 71 17.56 23.54 18.51
N PRO A 72 17.93 23.78 17.23
CA PRO A 72 17.85 25.10 16.64
C PRO A 72 16.41 25.62 16.60
N GLY A 73 16.19 26.89 16.97
CA GLY A 73 14.86 27.51 17.03
C GLY A 73 14.14 27.71 15.70
N TRP A 74 14.73 27.29 14.57
CA TRP A 74 14.09 27.29 13.26
C TRP A 74 13.42 25.96 12.91
N ILE A 75 13.65 24.89 13.70
CA ILE A 75 12.95 23.62 13.52
C ILE A 75 11.49 23.83 13.96
N PRO A 76 10.49 23.48 13.14
CA PRO A 76 9.11 23.50 13.56
C PRO A 76 8.95 22.52 14.73
N ALA A 77 8.86 23.08 15.94
CA ALA A 77 8.54 22.37 17.16
C ALA A 77 7.04 22.27 17.27
#